data_AF-B7Q5N7-F1
#
_entry.id   AF-B7Q5N7-F1
#
_cell.length_a   1.000
_cell.length_b   1.000
_cell.length_c   1.000
_cell.angle_alpha   90.00
_cell.angle_beta   90.00
_cell.angle_gamma   90.00
#
_symmetry.space_group_name_H-M   'P 1'
#
loop_
_entity.id
_entity.type
_entity.pdbx_description
1 polymer ?
#
loop_
_entity_poly.entity_id
_entity_poly.type
_entity_poly.pdbx_seq_one_letter_code
_entity_poly.pdbx_strand_id
1 'polypeptide(L)'
;MRALGVEFAPLNIPLRRRMQTLAALFCAFLFFLNVVWGAALFAYLLFFTSFYYVPLLYTIWLVYDFKRPKRGGRPNGWVRRWLVWKYAGEYYPQVN
;
A
#
# COMPACT_ATOMS: atom_id res chain seq x y z
N MET A 1 -28.78 4.70 -4.45
CA MET A 1 -29.69 3.59 -4.08
C MET A 1 -29.45 3.28 -2.62
N ARG A 2 -30.47 3.13 -1.78
CA ARG A 2 -30.30 2.77 -0.37
C ARG A 2 -30.48 1.26 -0.23
N ALA A 3 -29.51 0.57 0.37
CA ALA A 3 -29.68 -0.82 0.79
C ALA A 3 -29.03 -1.00 2.17
N LEU A 4 -29.71 -1.69 3.07
CA LEU A 4 -29.25 -1.95 4.46
C LEU A 4 -28.83 -0.68 5.23
N GLY A 5 -29.54 0.44 5.04
CA GLY A 5 -29.22 1.72 5.69
C GLY A 5 -27.98 2.44 5.14
N VAL A 6 -27.29 1.83 4.18
CA VAL A 6 -26.14 2.42 3.48
C VAL A 6 -26.65 3.14 2.24
N GLU A 7 -26.31 4.42 2.11
CA GLU A 7 -26.49 5.16 0.86
C GLU A 7 -25.37 4.81 -0.10
N PHE A 8 -25.68 3.91 -1.05
CA PHE A 8 -24.77 3.63 -2.14
C PHE A 8 -24.73 4.83 -3.10
N ALA A 9 -23.51 5.20 -3.48
CA ALA A 9 -23.27 6.21 -4.49
C ALA A 9 -24.12 5.94 -5.74
N PRO A 10 -24.70 6.98 -6.37
CA PRO A 10 -25.48 6.81 -7.59
C PRO A 10 -24.63 6.16 -8.67
N LEU A 11 -25.20 5.33 -9.56
CA LEU A 11 -24.40 4.68 -10.61
C LEU A 11 -23.80 5.70 -11.61
N ASN A 12 -24.44 6.86 -11.78
CA ASN A 12 -24.04 7.90 -12.73
C ASN A 12 -23.03 8.90 -12.12
N ILE A 13 -21.82 8.42 -11.85
CA ILE A 13 -20.69 9.21 -11.31
C ILE A 13 -19.68 9.39 -12.45
N PRO A 14 -19.02 10.56 -12.59
CA PRO A 14 -17.93 10.74 -13.56
C PRO A 14 -16.85 9.66 -13.41
N LEU A 15 -16.32 9.18 -14.55
CA LEU A 15 -15.27 8.14 -14.60
C LEU A 15 -14.06 8.47 -13.72
N ARG A 16 -13.71 9.75 -13.60
CA ARG A 16 -12.63 10.22 -12.70
C ARG A 16 -12.82 9.76 -11.25
N ARG A 17 -14.03 9.87 -10.71
CA ARG A 17 -14.33 9.44 -9.32
C ARG A 17 -14.21 7.92 -9.17
N ARG A 18 -14.59 7.15 -10.19
CA ARG A 18 -14.40 5.70 -10.20
C ARG A 18 -12.93 5.30 -10.21
N MET A 19 -12.10 6.01 -10.96
CA MET A 19 -10.65 5.78 -10.98
C MET A 19 -10.00 6.13 -9.63
N GLN A 20 -10.47 7.19 -8.95
CA GLN A 20 -10.02 7.54 -7.61
C GLN A 20 -10.38 6.47 -6.58
N THR A 21 -11.61 5.95 -6.58
CA THR A 21 -12.02 4.82 -5.72
C THR A 21 -11.22 3.56 -6.02
N LEU A 22 -10.98 3.26 -7.29
CA LEU A 22 -10.18 2.10 -7.71
C LEU A 22 -8.74 2.25 -7.24
N ALA A 23 -8.14 3.44 -7.37
CA ALA A 23 -6.78 3.71 -6.93
C ALA A 23 -6.64 3.59 -5.40
N ALA A 24 -7.59 4.12 -4.63
CA ALA A 24 -7.60 3.98 -3.17
C ALA A 24 -7.76 2.51 -2.74
N LEU A 25 -8.68 1.77 -3.39
CA LEU A 25 -8.86 0.34 -3.15
C LEU A 25 -7.61 -0.45 -3.52
N PHE A 26 -6.97 -0.11 -4.65
CA PHE A 26 -5.71 -0.71 -5.08
C PHE A 26 -4.59 -0.44 -4.07
N CYS A 27 -4.46 0.78 -3.55
CA CYS A 27 -3.49 1.10 -2.50
C CYS A 27 -3.74 0.28 -1.22
N ALA A 28 -4.99 0.18 -0.77
CA ALA A 28 -5.34 -0.63 0.41
C ALA A 28 -5.06 -2.12 0.16
N PHE A 29 -5.48 -2.63 -1.00
CA PHE A 29 -5.24 -4.01 -1.40
C PHE A 29 -3.75 -4.34 -1.43
N LEU A 30 -2.93 -3.49 -2.05
CA LEU A 30 -1.47 -3.66 -2.06
C LEU A 30 -0.88 -3.66 -0.65
N PHE A 31 -1.38 -2.83 0.26
CA PHE A 31 -0.90 -2.80 1.64
C PHE A 31 -1.16 -4.14 2.33
N PHE A 32 -2.40 -4.62 2.33
CA PHE A 32 -2.75 -5.90 2.96
C PHE A 32 -2.05 -7.08 2.30
N LEU A 33 -2.00 -7.10 0.96
CA LEU A 33 -1.32 -8.14 0.21
C LEU A 33 0.16 -8.20 0.59
N ASN A 34 0.86 -7.07 0.60
CA ASN A 34 2.29 -7.04 0.96
C ASN A 34 2.53 -7.46 2.42
N VAL A 35 1.66 -7.06 3.36
CA VAL A 35 1.83 -7.45 4.77
C VAL A 35 1.62 -8.94 4.95
N VAL A 36 0.53 -9.51 4.42
CA VAL A 36 0.20 -10.93 4.59
C VAL A 36 1.17 -11.81 3.83
N TRP A 37 1.35 -11.57 2.52
CA TRP A 37 2.25 -12.38 1.70
C TRP A 37 3.71 -12.16 2.05
N GLY A 38 4.12 -10.93 2.38
CA GLY A 38 5.47 -10.63 2.81
C GLY A 38 5.83 -11.33 4.13
N ALA A 39 4.92 -11.30 5.12
CA ALA A 39 5.13 -12.01 6.38
C ALA A 39 5.15 -13.53 6.19
N ALA A 40 4.22 -14.07 5.39
CA ALA A 40 4.18 -15.50 5.08
C ALA A 40 5.45 -15.96 4.35
N LEU A 41 5.91 -15.21 3.34
CA LEU A 41 7.14 -15.48 2.62
C LEU A 41 8.35 -15.39 3.55
N PHE A 42 8.41 -14.38 4.42
CA PHE A 42 9.49 -14.22 5.39
C PHE A 42 9.57 -15.42 6.35
N ALA A 43 8.44 -15.84 6.92
CA ALA A 43 8.38 -17.01 7.79
C ALA A 43 8.72 -18.30 7.04
N TYR A 44 8.21 -18.46 5.81
CA TYR A 44 8.54 -19.60 4.96
C TYR A 44 10.05 -19.68 4.68
N LEU A 45 10.67 -18.56 4.31
CA LEU A 45 12.10 -18.47 4.06
C LEU A 45 12.95 -18.75 5.30
N LEU A 46 12.45 -18.43 6.49
CA LEU A 46 13.17 -18.60 7.74
C LEU A 46 13.13 -20.05 8.25
N PHE A 47 11.97 -20.70 8.17
CA PHE A 47 11.75 -22.00 8.82
C PHE A 47 11.83 -23.20 7.88
N PHE A 48 11.51 -23.03 6.60
CA PHE A 48 11.28 -24.16 5.69
C PHE A 48 12.31 -24.28 4.55
N THR A 49 13.34 -23.45 4.53
CA THR A 49 14.36 -23.47 3.47
C THR A 49 15.76 -23.14 3.97
N SER A 50 16.77 -23.62 3.24
CA SER A 50 18.18 -23.31 3.49
C SER A 50 18.54 -21.83 3.24
N PHE A 51 17.63 -21.03 2.68
CA PHE A 51 17.80 -19.59 2.46
C PHE A 51 17.54 -18.71 3.70
N TYR A 52 17.52 -19.29 4.91
CA TYR A 52 17.28 -18.58 6.18
C TYR A 52 18.21 -17.38 6.44
N TYR A 53 19.38 -17.34 5.79
CA TYR A 53 20.30 -16.21 5.87
C TYR A 53 19.74 -14.94 5.21
N VAL A 54 18.85 -15.06 4.23
CA VAL A 54 18.20 -13.93 3.55
C VAL A 54 17.31 -13.11 4.52
N PRO A 55 16.33 -13.70 5.22
CA PRO A 55 15.55 -12.98 6.22
C PRO A 55 16.40 -12.47 7.39
N LEU A 56 17.46 -13.20 7.79
CA LEU A 56 18.40 -12.73 8.82
C LEU A 56 19.14 -11.46 8.41
N LEU A 57 19.76 -11.46 7.22
CA LEU A 57 20.46 -10.29 6.68
C LEU A 57 19.51 -9.10 6.52
N TYR A 58 18.28 -9.35 6.05
CA TYR A 58 17.25 -8.32 5.96
C TYR A 58 16.89 -7.75 7.34
N THR A 59 16.78 -8.59 8.36
CA THR A 59 16.49 -8.15 9.74
C THR A 59 17.61 -7.30 10.31
N ILE A 60 18.88 -7.68 10.07
CA ILE A 60 20.04 -6.87 10.48
C ILE A 60 19.99 -5.48 9.81
N TRP A 61 19.73 -5.45 8.50
CA TRP A 61 19.57 -4.20 7.76
C TRP A 61 18.41 -3.36 8.30
N LEU A 62 17.28 -3.99 8.64
CA LEU A 62 16.11 -3.33 9.22
C LEU A 62 16.42 -2.68 10.57
N VAL A 63 17.17 -3.37 11.44
CA VAL A 63 17.60 -2.84 12.75
C VAL A 63 18.55 -1.64 12.56
N TYR A 64 19.49 -1.75 11.62
CA TYR A 64 20.39 -0.65 11.28
C TYR A 64 19.65 0.58 10.72
N ASP A 65 18.68 0.38 9.82
CA ASP A 65 17.93 1.46 9.18
C ASP A 65 16.71 1.94 10.00
N PHE A 66 16.44 1.33 11.16
CA PHE A 66 15.21 1.54 11.97
C PHE A 66 14.94 3.00 12.34
N LYS A 67 15.97 3.84 12.44
CA LYS A 67 15.84 5.28 12.75
C LYS A 67 15.54 6.16 11.53
N ARG A 68 15.73 5.66 10.30
CA ARG A 68 15.49 6.43 9.06
C ARG A 68 14.03 6.80 8.78
N PRO A 69 13.00 5.98 9.10
CA PRO A 69 11.60 6.29 8.80
C PRO A 69 11.13 7.62 9.42
N LYS A 70 11.75 8.04 10.53
CA LYS A 70 11.43 9.30 11.23
C LYS A 70 11.82 10.56 10.44
N ARG A 71 12.63 10.44 9.38
CA ARG A 71 13.08 11.57 8.55
C ARG A 71 12.26 11.78 7.28
N GLY A 72 11.09 11.12 7.19
CA GLY A 72 10.37 10.95 5.92
C GLY A 72 11.10 9.90 5.09
N GLY A 73 10.35 8.96 4.50
CA GLY A 73 10.94 7.88 3.70
C GLY A 73 11.83 8.39 2.54
N ARG A 74 12.46 7.49 1.79
CA ARG A 74 13.26 7.87 0.61
C ARG A 74 12.33 7.95 -0.62
N PRO A 75 11.78 9.12 -0.99
CA PRO A 75 10.85 9.20 -2.11
C PRO A 75 11.58 8.89 -3.41
N ASN A 76 11.10 7.89 -4.15
CA ASN A 76 11.48 7.74 -5.54
C ASN A 76 10.58 8.63 -6.39
N GLY A 77 11.16 9.69 -6.98
CA GLY A 77 10.42 10.66 -7.79
C GLY A 77 9.73 10.05 -9.00
N TRP A 78 10.27 8.97 -9.56
CA TRP A 78 9.65 8.26 -10.68
C TRP A 78 8.39 7.52 -10.24
N VAL A 79 8.47 6.76 -9.14
CA VAL A 79 7.32 6.04 -8.57
C VAL A 79 6.24 7.03 -8.13
N ARG A 80 6.60 8.14 -7.48
CA ARG A 80 5.64 9.18 -7.07
C ARG A 80 4.89 9.83 -8.23
N ARG A 81 5.43 9.81 -9.45
CA ARG A 81 4.79 10.39 -10.65
C ARG A 81 3.78 9.46 -11.30
N TRP A 82 3.62 8.22 -10.83
CA TRP A 82 2.64 7.32 -11.43
C TRP A 82 1.21 7.81 -11.23
N LEU A 83 0.39 7.57 -12.25
CA LEU A 83 -0.99 8.02 -12.32
C LEU A 83 -1.85 7.49 -11.15
N VAL A 84 -1.55 6.26 -10.69
CA VAL A 84 -2.23 5.61 -9.56
C VAL A 84 -2.09 6.43 -8.28
N TRP A 85 -0.89 6.93 -7.96
CA TRP A 85 -0.67 7.72 -6.75
C TRP A 85 -1.33 9.10 -6.84
N LYS A 86 -1.43 9.67 -8.05
CA LYS A 86 -2.18 10.91 -8.27
C LYS A 86 -3.67 10.70 -7.99
N TYR A 87 -4.28 9.65 -8.53
CA TYR A 87 -5.69 9.34 -8.28
C TYR A 87 -5.96 8.95 -6.82
N ALA A 88 -5.06 8.22 -6.17
CA ALA A 88 -5.17 7.89 -4.75
C ALA A 88 -5.09 9.15 -3.87
N GLY A 89 -4.23 10.11 -4.21
CA GLY A 89 -4.14 11.39 -3.50
C GLY A 89 -5.36 12.30 -3.72
N GLU A 90 -5.91 12.34 -4.94
CA GLU A 90 -7.13 13.11 -5.26
C GLU A 90 -8.42 12.51 -4.67
N TYR A 91 -8.38 11.26 -4.21
CA TYR A 91 -9.52 10.60 -3.56
C TYR A 91 -9.85 11.24 -2.20
N TYR A 92 -8.82 11.53 -1.41
CA TYR A 92 -8.98 12.13 -0.08
C TYR A 92 -9.23 13.63 -0.19
N PRO A 93 -10.10 14.20 0.66
CA PRO A 93 -10.32 15.64 0.68
C PRO A 93 -9.01 16.33 1.09
N GLN A 94 -8.46 17.12 0.19
CA GLN A 94 -7.36 18.02 0.53
C GLN A 94 -7.97 19.18 1.31
N VAL A 95 -7.70 19.22 2.62
CA VAL A 95 -7.96 20.42 3.42
C VAL A 95 -6.89 21.43 3.02
N ASN A 96 -7.25 22.38 2.17
CA ASN A 96 -6.51 23.63 2.00
C ASN A 96 -7.03 24.65 3.01
#